data_AF-A0A2V9QQB0-F1
#
_entry.id   AF-A0A2V9QQB0-F1
#
_cell.length_a   1.000
_cell.length_b   1.000
_cell.length_c   1.000
_cell.angle_alpha   90.00
_cell.angle_beta   90.00
_cell.angle_gamma   90.00
#
_symmetry.space_group_name_H-M   'P 1'
#
loop_
_entity.id
_entity.type
_entity.pdbx_description
1 polymer ?
#
loop_
_entity_poly.entity_id
_entity_poly.type
_entity_poly.pdbx_seq_one_letter_code
_entity_poly.pdbx_strand_id
1 'polypeptide(L)'
;FFSAHDYKTLQALCQTIIPADADSGGAIEAGAPEFIDLLTSENKDYQITLGGGLMWLDSTCSDRYGMAYLECTPEQQKEILDKIAYRKNALADSSLDQGVAFFSSLRNMTADGFFTSKLGIQYLGYIGNTFLKEFPGCPPLPEA
;
A
#
# COMPACT_ATOMS: atom_id res chain seq x y z
N PHE A 1 2.95 -7.20 -14.36
CA PHE A 1 3.20 -6.02 -15.22
C PHE A 1 4.55 -5.40 -14.93
N PHE A 2 4.83 -5.07 -13.67
CA PHE A 2 6.08 -4.44 -13.25
C PHE A 2 7.31 -5.26 -13.59
N SER A 3 8.44 -4.58 -13.81
CA SER A 3 9.75 -5.23 -13.94
C SER A 3 10.14 -5.91 -12.62
N ALA A 4 11.15 -6.79 -12.65
CA ALA A 4 11.62 -7.46 -11.43
C ALA A 4 12.12 -6.48 -10.35
N HIS A 5 12.66 -5.33 -10.75
CA HIS A 5 13.07 -4.26 -9.84
C HIS A 5 11.86 -3.52 -9.27
N ASP A 6 10.98 -3.02 -10.15
CA ASP A 6 9.78 -2.28 -9.77
C ASP A 6 8.85 -3.10 -8.86
N TYR A 7 8.73 -4.40 -9.13
CA TYR A 7 7.92 -5.30 -8.31
C TYR A 7 8.53 -5.52 -6.92
N LYS A 8 9.86 -5.59 -6.78
CA LYS A 8 10.50 -5.62 -5.47
C LYS A 8 10.31 -4.32 -4.71
N THR A 9 10.38 -3.17 -5.39
CA THR A 9 10.09 -1.87 -4.80
C THR A 9 8.64 -1.81 -4.32
N LEU A 10 7.69 -2.29 -5.14
CA LEU A 10 6.29 -2.41 -4.77
C LEU A 10 6.10 -3.27 -3.51
N GLN A 11 6.74 -4.43 -3.43
CA GLN A 11 6.70 -5.29 -2.24
C GLN A 11 7.22 -4.56 -0.99
N ALA A 12 8.38 -3.92 -1.08
CA ALA A 12 8.96 -3.17 0.03
C ALA A 12 8.04 -2.04 0.52
N LEU A 13 7.39 -1.32 -0.41
CA LEU A 13 6.44 -0.27 -0.08
C LEU A 13 5.16 -0.84 0.56
N CYS A 14 4.61 -1.92 0.04
CA CYS A 14 3.43 -2.60 0.62
C CYS A 14 3.72 -3.06 2.06
N GLN A 15 4.88 -3.68 2.28
CA GLN A 15 5.35 -4.08 3.62
C GLN A 15 5.49 -2.89 4.56
N THR A 16 5.94 -1.74 4.06
CA THR A 16 6.07 -0.52 4.86
C THR A 16 4.71 0.08 5.23
N ILE A 17 3.72 -0.04 4.34
CA ILE A 17 2.38 0.53 4.51
C ILE A 17 1.53 -0.29 5.50
N ILE A 18 1.51 -1.62 5.36
CA ILE A 18 0.88 -2.55 6.31
C ILE A 18 1.88 -3.67 6.62
N PRO A 19 2.71 -3.51 7.66
CA PRO A 19 3.62 -4.56 8.10
C PRO A 19 2.85 -5.68 8.79
N ALA A 20 3.43 -6.89 8.79
CA ALA A 20 2.94 -7.98 9.63
C ALA A 20 3.13 -7.64 11.11
N ASP A 21 2.21 -8.10 11.95
CA ASP A 21 2.29 -7.99 13.41
C ASP A 21 2.29 -9.38 14.08
N ALA A 22 2.18 -9.43 15.41
CA ALA A 22 2.25 -10.67 16.15
C ALA A 22 1.02 -11.58 15.95
N ASP A 23 -0.13 -10.97 15.65
CA ASP A 23 -1.43 -11.63 15.63
C ASP A 23 -1.94 -11.87 14.19
N SER A 24 -1.34 -11.21 13.20
CA SER A 24 -1.74 -11.23 11.80
C SER A 24 -0.56 -11.02 10.84
N GLY A 25 -0.67 -11.58 9.63
CA GLY A 25 0.27 -11.27 8.54
C GLY A 25 0.11 -9.84 8.02
N GLY A 26 0.99 -9.40 7.14
CA GLY A 26 0.99 -8.05 6.56
C GLY A 26 0.45 -8.02 5.13
N ALA A 27 0.71 -6.90 4.44
CA ALA A 27 0.33 -6.72 3.04
C ALA A 27 0.92 -7.80 2.10
N ILE A 28 2.14 -8.26 2.39
CA ILE A 28 2.79 -9.31 1.60
C ILE A 28 2.04 -10.63 1.73
N GLU A 29 1.77 -11.08 2.96
CA GLU A 29 1.06 -12.33 3.22
C GLU A 29 -0.40 -12.28 2.74
N ALA A 30 -0.99 -11.09 2.71
CA ALA A 30 -2.32 -10.86 2.15
C ALA A 30 -2.38 -10.89 0.61
N GLY A 31 -1.23 -10.90 -0.08
CA GLY A 31 -1.15 -10.89 -1.55
C GLY A 31 -1.42 -9.51 -2.19
N ALA A 32 -1.24 -8.43 -1.43
CA ALA A 32 -1.46 -7.07 -1.93
C ALA A 32 -0.54 -6.70 -3.12
N PRO A 33 0.76 -7.05 -3.16
CA PRO A 33 1.62 -6.74 -4.31
C PRO A 33 1.14 -7.41 -5.60
N GLU A 34 0.75 -8.67 -5.55
CA GLU A 34 0.20 -9.44 -6.68
C GLU A 34 -1.12 -8.83 -7.17
N PHE A 35 -2.00 -8.46 -6.24
CA PHE A 35 -3.25 -7.75 -6.54
C PHE A 35 -2.99 -6.43 -7.27
N ILE A 36 -2.06 -5.62 -6.77
CA ILE A 36 -1.71 -4.32 -7.38
C ILE A 36 -1.08 -4.53 -8.77
N ASP A 37 -0.15 -5.48 -8.92
CA ASP A 37 0.50 -5.76 -10.21
C ASP A 37 -0.50 -6.23 -11.28
N LEU A 38 -1.47 -7.07 -10.90
CA LEU A 38 -2.55 -7.51 -11.78
C LEU A 38 -3.48 -6.35 -12.18
N LEU A 39 -3.96 -5.56 -11.22
CA LEU A 39 -4.83 -4.42 -11.56
C LEU A 39 -4.10 -3.39 -12.42
N THR A 40 -2.80 -3.21 -12.20
CA THR A 40 -1.97 -2.34 -13.04
C THR A 40 -1.81 -2.91 -14.45
N SER A 41 -1.69 -4.23 -14.64
CA SER A 41 -1.55 -4.81 -15.99
C SER A 41 -2.75 -4.51 -16.88
N GLU A 42 -3.95 -4.43 -16.29
CA GLU A 42 -5.20 -4.30 -17.02
C GLU A 42 -5.75 -2.85 -17.10
N ASN A 43 -5.12 -1.88 -16.40
CA ASN A 43 -5.63 -0.51 -16.33
C ASN A 43 -4.56 0.53 -16.68
N LYS A 44 -4.76 1.25 -17.80
CA LYS A 44 -3.82 2.27 -18.31
C LYS A 44 -3.60 3.42 -17.33
N ASP A 45 -4.61 3.85 -16.59
CA ASP A 45 -4.47 4.95 -15.63
C ASP A 45 -3.62 4.52 -14.44
N TYR A 46 -3.73 3.25 -14.01
CA TYR A 46 -2.86 2.66 -13.00
C TYR A 46 -1.44 2.46 -13.52
N GLN A 47 -1.24 2.07 -14.78
CA GLN A 47 0.10 1.98 -15.38
C GLN A 47 0.82 3.33 -15.33
N ILE A 48 0.12 4.42 -15.67
CA ILE A 48 0.66 5.79 -15.60
C ILE A 48 0.95 6.18 -14.15
N THR A 49 -0.03 5.98 -13.26
CA THR A 49 0.07 6.45 -11.86
C THR A 49 1.12 5.67 -11.06
N LEU A 50 1.07 4.34 -11.08
CA LEU A 50 1.95 3.48 -10.30
C LEU A 50 3.31 3.29 -10.98
N GLY A 51 3.33 3.04 -12.28
CA GLY A 51 4.59 2.93 -13.03
C GLY A 51 5.37 4.24 -13.04
N GLY A 52 4.69 5.35 -13.33
CA GLY A 52 5.31 6.69 -13.27
C GLY A 52 5.73 7.08 -11.85
N GLY A 53 5.02 6.61 -10.83
CA GLY A 53 5.36 6.85 -9.43
C GLY A 53 6.58 6.08 -8.94
N LEU A 54 6.73 4.81 -9.33
CA LEU A 54 7.94 4.02 -9.06
C LEU A 54 9.16 4.62 -9.74
N MET A 55 9.03 5.03 -11.01
CA MET A 55 10.10 5.72 -11.72
C MET A 55 10.48 7.05 -11.05
N TRP A 56 9.49 7.82 -10.58
CA TRP A 56 9.72 9.05 -9.82
C TRP A 56 10.47 8.78 -8.51
N LEU A 57 10.11 7.71 -7.80
CA LEU A 57 10.73 7.35 -6.53
C LEU A 57 12.22 7.02 -6.70
N ASP A 58 12.56 6.20 -7.70
CA ASP A 58 13.96 5.87 -8.00
C ASP A 58 14.74 7.07 -8.51
N SER A 59 14.15 7.88 -9.39
CA SER A 59 14.79 9.11 -9.89
C SER A 59 15.10 10.07 -8.73
N THR A 60 14.15 10.25 -7.81
CA THR A 60 14.31 11.11 -6.64
C THR A 60 15.40 10.58 -5.69
N CYS A 61 15.47 9.27 -5.48
CA CYS A 61 16.54 8.67 -4.67
C CYS A 61 17.91 8.76 -5.36
N SER A 62 17.95 8.57 -6.68
CA SER A 62 19.16 8.71 -7.48
C SER A 62 19.70 10.14 -7.43
N ASP A 63 18.85 11.14 -7.62
CA ASP A 63 19.25 12.55 -7.57
C ASP A 63 19.75 12.97 -6.18
N ARG A 64 19.19 12.39 -5.12
CA ARG A 64 19.47 12.80 -3.74
C ARG A 64 20.60 12.02 -3.07
N TYR A 65 20.72 10.74 -3.39
CA TYR A 65 21.60 9.80 -2.71
C TYR A 65 22.53 9.04 -3.68
N GLY A 66 22.32 9.15 -4.99
CA GLY A 66 23.14 8.49 -6.01
C GLY A 66 22.82 7.00 -6.20
N MET A 67 21.68 6.51 -5.71
CA MET A 67 21.29 5.10 -5.75
C MET A 67 19.77 4.94 -5.87
N ALA A 68 19.31 3.77 -6.32
CA ALA A 68 17.87 3.47 -6.40
C ALA A 68 17.24 3.34 -5.00
N TYR A 69 15.92 3.43 -4.90
CA TYR A 69 15.22 3.42 -3.60
C TYR A 69 15.55 2.18 -2.76
N LEU A 70 15.58 1.00 -3.38
CA LEU A 70 15.91 -0.26 -2.69
C LEU A 70 17.36 -0.35 -2.20
N GLU A 71 18.25 0.47 -2.75
CA GLU A 71 19.66 0.53 -2.37
C GLU A 71 19.91 1.56 -1.26
N CYS A 72 18.97 2.49 -1.04
CA CYS A 72 19.03 3.47 0.03
C CYS A 72 19.02 2.82 1.42
N THR A 73 19.67 3.48 2.37
CA THR A 73 19.58 3.12 3.80
C THR A 73 18.14 3.24 4.31
N PRO A 74 17.76 2.51 5.38
CA PRO A 74 16.42 2.62 5.96
C PRO A 74 16.04 4.06 6.33
N GLU A 75 17.00 4.84 6.82
CA GLU A 75 16.81 6.26 7.17
C GLU A 75 16.51 7.12 5.93
N GLN A 76 17.23 6.89 4.83
CA GLN A 76 17.02 7.60 3.55
C GLN A 76 15.68 7.24 2.91
N GLN A 77 15.31 5.95 2.92
CA GLN A 77 14.01 5.47 2.45
C GLN A 77 12.90 6.16 3.25
N LYS A 78 12.99 6.12 4.59
CA LYS A 78 12.04 6.79 5.47
C LYS A 78 11.95 8.30 5.19
N GLU A 79 13.07 8.99 4.99
CA GLU A 79 13.06 10.42 4.69
C GLU A 79 12.26 10.75 3.43
N ILE A 80 12.43 9.97 2.35
CA ILE A 80 11.67 10.18 1.12
C ILE A 80 10.19 9.84 1.32
N LEU A 81 9.88 8.75 2.01
CA LEU A 81 8.48 8.38 2.32
C LEU A 81 7.78 9.45 3.18
N ASP A 82 8.45 10.00 4.19
CA ASP A 82 7.90 11.06 5.04
C ASP A 82 7.55 12.33 4.23
N LYS A 83 8.27 12.59 3.13
CA LYS A 83 7.97 13.71 2.22
C LYS A 83 6.68 13.47 1.43
N ILE A 84 6.40 12.24 1.01
CA ILE A 84 5.26 11.92 0.13
C ILE A 84 4.04 11.34 0.86
N ALA A 85 4.18 10.95 2.12
CA ALA A 85 3.11 10.34 2.91
C ALA A 85 1.92 11.28 3.22
N TYR A 86 2.15 12.61 3.13
CA TYR A 86 1.19 13.63 3.56
C TYR A 86 0.89 14.65 2.46
N ARG A 87 -0.40 14.82 2.16
CA ARG A 87 -0.89 15.80 1.15
C ARG A 87 -0.44 17.24 1.41
N LYS A 88 -0.29 17.63 2.67
CA LYS A 88 0.17 18.98 3.05
C LYS A 88 1.58 19.31 2.52
N ASN A 89 2.43 18.31 2.27
CA ASN A 89 3.78 18.53 1.79
C ASN A 89 3.78 18.96 0.32
N ALA A 90 2.92 18.35 -0.50
CA ALA A 90 2.66 18.78 -1.88
C ALA A 90 2.10 20.22 -1.96
N LEU A 91 1.24 20.61 -1.00
CA LEU A 91 0.74 21.99 -0.92
C LEU A 91 1.84 23.02 -0.60
N ALA A 92 2.91 22.59 0.08
CA ALA A 92 4.05 23.43 0.42
C ALA A 92 5.14 23.42 -0.67
N ASP A 93 5.28 22.29 -1.38
CA ASP A 93 6.25 22.07 -2.43
C ASP A 93 5.64 21.23 -3.56
N SER A 94 5.29 21.90 -4.66
CA SER A 94 4.63 21.26 -5.81
C SER A 94 5.53 20.27 -6.55
N SER A 95 6.84 20.26 -6.32
CA SER A 95 7.73 19.24 -6.89
C SER A 95 7.41 17.84 -6.34
N LEU A 96 6.72 17.76 -5.19
CA LEU A 96 6.29 16.52 -4.55
C LEU A 96 4.92 16.02 -5.03
N ASP A 97 4.20 16.77 -5.86
CA ASP A 97 2.82 16.45 -6.26
C ASP A 97 2.68 15.03 -6.83
N GLN A 98 3.58 14.66 -7.74
CA GLN A 98 3.58 13.33 -8.35
C GLN A 98 3.85 12.23 -7.31
N GLY A 99 4.86 12.42 -6.45
CA GLY A 99 5.22 11.45 -5.42
C GLY A 99 4.11 11.25 -4.39
N VAL A 100 3.48 12.34 -3.96
CA VAL A 100 2.34 12.33 -3.02
C VAL A 100 1.12 11.63 -3.63
N ALA A 101 0.80 11.92 -4.89
CA ALA A 101 -0.31 11.28 -5.60
C ALA A 101 -0.06 9.77 -5.76
N PHE A 102 1.15 9.39 -6.19
CA PHE A 102 1.58 8.00 -6.30
C PHE A 102 1.44 7.26 -4.96
N PHE A 103 2.04 7.77 -3.89
CA PHE A 103 2.05 7.10 -2.60
C PHE A 103 0.65 7.02 -1.99
N SER A 104 -0.19 8.04 -2.21
CA SER A 104 -1.60 8.01 -1.79
C SER A 104 -2.38 6.89 -2.50
N SER A 105 -2.24 6.77 -3.82
CA SER A 105 -2.89 5.70 -4.59
C SER A 105 -2.38 4.32 -4.17
N LEU A 106 -1.07 4.15 -4.04
CA LEU A 106 -0.47 2.89 -3.60
C LEU A 106 -0.94 2.50 -2.20
N ARG A 107 -0.99 3.44 -1.26
CA ARG A 107 -1.47 3.19 0.11
C ARG A 107 -2.93 2.72 0.13
N ASN A 108 -3.80 3.35 -0.66
CA ASN A 108 -5.19 2.94 -0.77
C ASN A 108 -5.31 1.53 -1.35
N MET A 109 -4.60 1.23 -2.44
CA MET A 109 -4.65 -0.10 -3.05
C MET A 109 -4.02 -1.18 -2.16
N THR A 110 -3.01 -0.85 -1.37
CA THR A 110 -2.43 -1.77 -0.37
C THR A 110 -3.46 -2.08 0.71
N ALA A 111 -4.19 -1.07 1.20
CA ALA A 111 -5.27 -1.27 2.16
C ALA A 111 -6.41 -2.09 1.56
N ASP A 112 -6.83 -1.82 0.32
CA ASP A 112 -7.85 -2.60 -0.38
C ASP A 112 -7.41 -4.06 -0.51
N GLY A 113 -6.18 -4.30 -1.00
CA GLY A 113 -5.60 -5.65 -1.12
C GLY A 113 -5.54 -6.39 0.22
N PHE A 114 -5.17 -5.70 1.30
CA PHE A 114 -5.12 -6.30 2.62
C PHE A 114 -6.52 -6.59 3.19
N PHE A 115 -7.39 -5.57 3.33
CA PHE A 115 -8.67 -5.67 4.04
C PHE A 115 -9.74 -6.45 3.27
N THR A 116 -9.57 -6.68 1.96
CA THR A 116 -10.44 -7.57 1.18
C THR A 116 -9.89 -8.99 1.06
N SER A 117 -8.65 -9.24 1.50
CA SER A 117 -8.08 -10.58 1.55
C SER A 117 -8.71 -11.42 2.67
N LYS A 118 -8.49 -12.75 2.59
CA LYS A 118 -8.86 -13.67 3.69
C LYS A 118 -8.24 -13.24 5.02
N LEU A 119 -7.00 -12.76 5.00
CA LEU A 119 -6.26 -12.35 6.18
C LEU A 119 -6.85 -11.07 6.79
N GLY A 120 -7.13 -10.07 5.95
CA GLY A 120 -7.77 -8.83 6.39
C GLY A 120 -9.20 -9.02 6.89
N ILE A 121 -9.99 -9.88 6.25
CA ILE A 121 -11.34 -10.24 6.73
C ILE A 121 -11.28 -10.86 8.13
N GLN A 122 -10.30 -11.75 8.37
CA GLN A 122 -10.06 -12.33 9.70
C GLN A 122 -9.62 -11.27 10.71
N TYR A 123 -8.66 -10.41 10.33
CA TYR A 123 -8.18 -9.30 11.17
C TYR A 123 -9.30 -8.36 11.60
N LEU A 124 -10.24 -8.04 10.71
CA LEU A 124 -11.40 -7.20 11.01
C LEU A 124 -12.43 -7.87 11.93
N GLY A 125 -12.33 -9.18 12.16
CA GLY A 125 -13.36 -9.96 12.83
C GLY A 125 -14.68 -9.95 12.05
N TYR A 126 -14.62 -9.81 10.71
CA TYR A 126 -15.82 -9.70 9.89
C TYR A 126 -16.54 -11.04 9.82
N ILE A 127 -17.70 -11.12 10.49
CA ILE A 127 -18.56 -12.31 10.52
C ILE A 127 -19.64 -12.34 9.43
N GLY A 128 -19.70 -11.30 8.58
CA GLY A 128 -20.63 -11.24 7.46
C GLY A 128 -20.30 -12.28 6.37
N ASN A 129 -21.18 -12.42 5.38
CA ASN A 129 -21.11 -13.48 4.35
C ASN A 129 -21.10 -14.93 4.90
N THR A 130 -21.34 -15.10 6.21
CA THR A 130 -21.59 -16.40 6.82
C THR A 130 -23.06 -16.76 6.63
N PHE A 131 -23.32 -17.91 6.02
CA PHE A 131 -24.68 -18.42 5.89
C PHE A 131 -25.30 -18.65 7.28
N LEU A 132 -26.47 -18.05 7.52
CA LEU A 132 -27.25 -18.24 8.74
C LEU A 132 -28.50 -19.07 8.40
N LYS A 133 -28.71 -20.17 9.12
CA LYS A 133 -29.95 -20.96 8.99
C LYS A 133 -31.17 -20.21 9.53
N GLU A 134 -30.96 -19.45 10.60
CA GLU A 134 -31.97 -18.63 11.27
C GLU A 134 -31.34 -17.30 11.68
N PHE A 135 -32.12 -16.22 11.68
CA PHE A 135 -31.65 -14.91 12.08
C PHE A 135 -31.60 -14.82 13.62
N PRO A 136 -30.41 -14.66 14.25
CA PRO A 136 -30.26 -14.72 15.71
C PRO A 136 -30.83 -13.49 16.44
N GLY A 137 -31.36 -12.49 15.72
CA GLY A 137 -31.81 -11.23 16.29
C GLY A 137 -30.66 -10.30 16.65
N CYS A 138 -31.00 -9.13 17.21
CA CYS A 138 -30.00 -8.22 17.75
C CYS A 138 -29.53 -8.75 19.13
N PRO A 139 -28.20 -8.85 19.38
CA PRO A 139 -27.70 -9.15 20.71
C PRO A 139 -28.12 -8.04 21.69
N PRO A 140 -28.35 -8.36 22.98
CA PRO A 140 -28.63 -7.35 23.99
C PRO A 140 -27.48 -6.36 24.08
N LEU A 141 -27.79 -5.09 24.36
CA LEU A 141 -26.75 -4.07 24.57
C LEU A 141 -25.89 -4.46 25.79
N PRO A 142 -24.55 -4.27 25.73
CA PRO A 142 -23.70 -4.48 26.90
C PRO A 142 -24.20 -3.65 28.08
N GLU A 143 -24.24 -4.24 29.28
CA GLU A 143 -24.50 -3.47 30.50
C GLU A 143 -23.36 -2.44 30.70
N ALA A 144 -23.74 -1.21 31.05
CA ALA A 144 -22.84 -0.06 31.19
C ALA A 144 -21.94 -0.15 32.44
#